data_AF-A0A133UIZ7-F1
#
_entry.id   AF-A0A133UIZ7-F1
#
_cell.length_a   1.000
_cell.length_b   1.000
_cell.length_c   1.000
_cell.angle_alpha   90.00
_cell.angle_beta   90.00
_cell.angle_gamma   90.00
#
_symmetry.space_group_name_H-M   'P 1'
#
loop_
_entity.id
_entity.type
_entity.pdbx_description
1 polymer ?
#
loop_
_entity_poly.entity_id
_entity_poly.type
_entity_poly.pdbx_seq_one_letter_code
_entity_poly.pdbx_strand_id
1 'polypeptide(L)'
;MGRTVPTFREILNREKEKWLEFKNSLKENERKTFEKLLEDCELHVSASSQVKSPNPFREMTMSILLEQQKEIDSLRKELDRLKKLVGG
;
A
#
# COMPACT_ATOMS: atom_id res chain seq x y z
N MET A 1 -31.52 17.20 2.45
CA MET A 1 -30.55 16.95 1.37
C MET A 1 -29.76 15.71 1.76
N GLY A 2 -29.94 14.61 1.03
CA GLY A 2 -29.37 13.31 1.38
C GLY A 2 -27.85 13.39 1.39
N ARG A 3 -27.23 12.91 2.47
CA ARG A 3 -25.76 12.84 2.58
C ARG A 3 -25.27 11.88 1.50
N THR A 4 -24.52 12.38 0.53
CA THR A 4 -23.83 11.54 -0.47
C THR A 4 -22.98 10.50 0.27
N VAL A 5 -23.12 9.23 -0.09
CA VAL A 5 -22.28 8.16 0.46
C VAL A 5 -20.86 8.41 -0.04
N PRO A 6 -19.86 8.56 0.84
CA PRO A 6 -18.49 8.81 0.41
C PRO A 6 -17.96 7.62 -0.39
N THR A 7 -17.25 7.90 -1.46
CA THR A 7 -16.53 6.91 -2.26
C THR A 7 -15.42 6.27 -1.43
N PHE A 8 -15.04 5.03 -1.76
CA PHE A 8 -13.93 4.36 -1.08
C PHE A 8 -12.62 5.18 -1.14
N ARG A 9 -12.39 5.92 -2.24
CA ARG A 9 -11.25 6.84 -2.37
C ARG A 9 -11.27 7.96 -1.33
N GLU A 10 -12.44 8.56 -1.08
CA GLU A 10 -12.57 9.60 -0.04
C GLU A 10 -12.37 9.02 1.37
N ILE A 11 -12.86 7.81 1.61
CA ILE A 11 -12.64 7.10 2.88
C ILE A 11 -11.14 6.81 3.07
N LEU A 12 -10.47 6.32 2.03
CA LEU A 12 -9.04 6.03 2.05
C LEU A 12 -8.21 7.30 2.28
N ASN A 13 -8.54 8.41 1.61
CA ASN A 13 -7.85 9.68 1.82
C ASN A 13 -7.97 10.18 3.26
N ARG A 14 -9.17 10.10 3.85
CA ARG A 14 -9.37 10.43 5.27
C ARG A 14 -8.60 9.51 6.20
N GLU A 15 -8.46 8.23 5.84
CA GLU A 15 -7.63 7.30 6.62
C GLU A 15 -6.16 7.68 6.53
N LYS A 16 -5.64 7.97 5.33
CA LYS A 16 -4.26 8.43 5.10
C LYS A 16 -3.91 9.70 5.88
N GLU A 17 -4.85 10.64 6.00
CA GLU A 17 -4.67 11.86 6.79
C GLU A 17 -4.31 11.57 8.25
N LYS A 18 -4.88 10.50 8.85
CA LYS A 18 -4.55 10.08 10.22
C LYS A 18 -3.09 9.63 10.38
N TRP A 19 -2.45 9.21 9.29
CA TRP A 19 -1.07 8.73 9.28
C TRP A 19 -0.05 9.86 8.98
N LEU A 20 -0.51 11.09 8.75
CA LEU A 20 0.40 12.22 8.49
C LEU A 20 1.30 12.52 9.69
N GLU A 21 0.78 12.49 10.91
CA GLU A 21 1.59 12.71 12.13
C GLU A 21 2.64 11.61 12.30
N PHE A 22 2.25 10.35 12.07
CA PHE A 22 3.17 9.22 12.10
C PHE A 22 4.28 9.42 11.06
N LYS A 23 3.93 9.71 9.81
CA LYS A 23 4.89 10.01 8.74
C LYS A 23 5.84 11.13 9.14
N ASN A 24 5.32 12.24 9.66
CA ASN A 24 6.13 13.40 10.05
C ASN A 24 7.08 13.10 11.21
N SER A 25 6.79 12.09 12.04
CA SER A 25 7.69 11.64 13.11
C SER A 25 8.87 10.77 12.62
N LEU A 26 8.78 10.22 11.40
CA LEU A 26 9.82 9.38 10.81
C LEU A 26 11.04 10.20 10.34
N LYS A 27 12.20 9.52 10.21
CA LYS A 27 13.39 10.10 9.57
C LYS A 27 13.14 10.28 8.06
N GLU A 28 13.91 11.16 7.42
CA GLU A 28 13.74 11.49 6.00
C GLU A 28 13.78 10.27 5.06
N ASN A 29 14.66 9.30 5.33
CA ASN A 29 14.73 8.06 4.57
C ASN A 29 13.48 7.18 4.77
N GLU A 30 12.98 7.11 5.99
CA GLU A 30 11.79 6.32 6.36
C GLU A 30 10.50 6.97 5.84
N ARG A 31 10.44 8.32 5.79
CA ARG A 31 9.31 9.05 5.22
C ARG A 31 9.03 8.67 3.78
N LYS A 32 10.07 8.65 2.93
CA LYS A 32 9.93 8.27 1.52
C LYS A 32 9.45 6.83 1.36
N THR A 33 9.98 5.91 2.16
CA THR A 33 9.49 4.53 2.18
C THR A 33 8.03 4.45 2.62
N PHE A 34 7.65 5.20 3.65
CA PHE A 34 6.28 5.23 4.14
C PHE A 34 5.30 5.86 3.14
N GLU A 35 5.70 6.90 2.42
CA GLU A 35 4.90 7.48 1.34
C GLU A 35 4.63 6.46 0.24
N LYS A 36 5.64 5.70 -0.19
CA LYS A 36 5.46 4.60 -1.15
C LYS A 36 4.40 3.60 -0.67
N LEU A 37 4.40 3.22 0.61
CA LEU A 37 3.37 2.31 1.15
C LEU A 37 1.95 2.89 1.01
N LEU A 38 1.79 4.20 1.25
CA LEU A 38 0.49 4.85 1.09
C LEU A 38 0.08 4.95 -0.39
N GLU A 39 1.03 5.17 -1.31
CA GLU A 39 0.80 5.16 -2.76
C GLU A 39 0.38 3.77 -3.27
N ASP A 40 1.03 2.71 -2.78
CA ASP A 40 0.73 1.31 -3.12
C ASP A 40 -0.74 0.94 -2.82
N CYS A 41 -1.34 1.57 -1.80
CA CYS A 41 -2.76 1.41 -1.48
C CYS A 41 -3.69 1.91 -2.59
N GLU A 42 -3.29 2.94 -3.34
CA GLU A 42 -4.12 3.56 -4.37
C GLU A 42 -4.30 2.65 -5.58
N LEU A 43 -3.30 1.80 -5.86
CA LEU A 43 -3.31 0.83 -6.94
C LEU A 43 -4.45 -0.18 -6.82
N HIS A 44 -4.91 -0.41 -5.59
CA HIS A 44 -5.92 -1.42 -5.26
C HIS A 44 -7.25 -0.82 -4.78
N VAL A 45 -7.48 0.47 -5.02
CA VAL A 45 -8.74 1.15 -4.66
C VAL A 45 -9.96 0.49 -5.30
N SER A 46 -9.84 0.01 -6.53
CA SER A 46 -10.92 -0.71 -7.22
C SER A 46 -11.22 -2.07 -6.58
N ALA A 47 -10.19 -2.86 -6.26
CA ALA A 47 -10.34 -4.15 -5.58
C ALA A 47 -10.89 -3.98 -4.16
N SER A 48 -10.37 -2.99 -3.44
CA SER A 48 -10.81 -2.64 -2.09
C SER A 48 -12.26 -2.15 -2.04
N SER A 49 -12.73 -1.44 -3.08
CA SER A 49 -14.14 -1.01 -3.17
C SER A 49 -15.15 -2.16 -3.27
N GLN A 50 -14.71 -3.36 -3.66
CA GLN A 50 -15.56 -4.57 -3.70
C GLN A 50 -15.72 -5.21 -2.33
N VAL A 51 -14.80 -4.91 -1.39
CA VAL A 51 -14.87 -5.41 -0.02
C VAL A 51 -15.87 -4.56 0.74
N LYS A 52 -17.00 -5.17 1.13
CA LYS A 52 -18.00 -4.53 2.01
C LYS A 52 -17.51 -4.51 3.46
N SER A 53 -16.40 -3.83 3.70
CA SER A 53 -15.79 -3.71 5.02
C SER A 53 -16.00 -2.30 5.55
N PRO A 54 -16.34 -2.16 6.85
CA PRO A 54 -16.46 -0.85 7.48
C PRO A 54 -15.10 -0.24 7.84
N ASN A 55 -13.99 -0.97 7.67
CA ASN A 55 -12.68 -0.60 8.18
C ASN A 55 -11.64 -0.38 7.06
N PRO A 56 -11.47 0.87 6.56
CA PRO A 56 -10.55 1.20 5.47
C PRO A 56 -9.09 0.81 5.75
N PHE A 57 -8.68 0.75 7.03
CA PHE A 57 -7.35 0.35 7.41
C PHE A 57 -7.06 -1.12 7.02
N ARG A 58 -8.05 -2.01 7.07
CA ARG A 58 -7.87 -3.41 6.67
C ARG A 58 -7.59 -3.53 5.18
N GLU A 59 -8.37 -2.84 4.35
CA GLU A 59 -8.18 -2.83 2.90
C GLU A 59 -6.86 -2.17 2.50
N MET A 60 -6.53 -1.06 3.15
CA MET A 60 -5.25 -0.36 3.00
C MET A 60 -4.08 -1.31 3.31
N THR A 61 -4.13 -2.00 4.45
CA THR A 61 -3.09 -2.96 4.86
C THR A 61 -2.97 -4.12 3.89
N MET A 62 -4.09 -4.70 3.44
CA MET A 62 -4.06 -5.80 2.47
C MET A 62 -3.45 -5.38 1.13
N SER A 63 -3.72 -4.15 0.70
CA SER A 63 -3.14 -3.57 -0.53
C SER A 63 -1.63 -3.43 -0.42
N ILE A 64 -1.14 -2.92 0.73
CA ILE A 64 0.30 -2.82 1.03
C ILE A 64 0.95 -4.20 1.02
N LEU A 65 0.36 -5.17 1.73
CA LEU A 65 0.90 -6.52 1.83
C LEU A 65 0.98 -7.21 0.45
N LEU A 66 0.01 -6.96 -0.43
CA LEU A 66 0.01 -7.50 -1.79
C LEU A 66 1.16 -6.94 -2.62
N GLU A 67 1.40 -5.62 -2.59
CA GLU A 67 2.53 -5.01 -3.30
C GLU A 67 3.88 -5.46 -2.72
N GLN A 68 3.98 -5.57 -1.39
CA GLN A 68 5.17 -6.13 -0.75
C GLN A 68 5.43 -7.58 -1.16
N GLN A 69 4.39 -8.42 -1.25
CA GLN A 69 4.52 -9.80 -1.70
C GLN A 69 5.02 -9.86 -3.16
N LYS A 70 4.51 -8.99 -4.03
CA LYS A 70 4.97 -8.87 -5.43
C LYS A 70 6.45 -8.45 -5.50
N GLU A 71 6.86 -7.49 -4.70
CA GLU A 71 8.26 -7.01 -4.63
C GLU A 71 9.19 -8.14 -4.15
N ILE A 72 8.80 -8.87 -3.10
CA ILE A 72 9.55 -10.05 -2.61
C ILE A 72 9.70 -11.12 -3.69
N ASP A 73 8.62 -11.44 -4.41
CA ASP A 73 8.66 -12.47 -5.46
C ASP A 73 9.51 -12.03 -6.66
N SER A 74 9.51 -10.74 -6.99
CA SER A 74 10.39 -10.16 -8.01
C SER A 74 11.86 -10.27 -7.60
N LEU A 75 12.20 -9.87 -6.37
CA LEU A 75 13.56 -9.93 -5.85
C LEU A 75 14.08 -11.38 -5.78
N ARG A 76 13.23 -12.33 -5.39
CA ARG A 76 13.57 -13.77 -5.40
C ARG A 76 13.91 -14.27 -6.81
N LYS A 77 13.09 -13.91 -7.81
CA LYS A 77 13.35 -14.28 -9.22
C LYS A 77 14.65 -13.68 -9.75
N GLU A 78 14.94 -12.42 -9.41
CA GLU A 78 16.17 -11.76 -9.81
C GLU A 78 17.39 -12.42 -9.16
N LEU A 79 17.31 -12.73 -7.86
CA LEU A 79 18.36 -13.42 -7.13
C LEU A 79 18.63 -14.82 -7.70
N ASP A 80 17.60 -15.57 -8.06
CA ASP A 80 17.74 -16.88 -8.72
C ASP A 80 18.39 -16.74 -10.11
N ARG A 81 18.04 -15.69 -10.86
CA ARG A 81 18.67 -15.38 -12.17
C ARG A 81 20.15 -15.06 -11.99
N LEU A 82 20.50 -14.21 -11.04
CA LEU A 82 21.90 -13.83 -10.77
C LEU A 82 22.73 -15.03 -10.31
N LYS A 83 22.18 -15.87 -9.43
CA LYS A 83 22.85 -17.12 -9.00
C LYS A 83 23.17 -18.04 -10.18
N LYS A 84 22.28 -18.15 -11.17
CA LYS A 84 22.54 -18.94 -12.39
C LYS A 84 23.64 -18.35 -13.27
N LEU A 85 23.79 -17.02 -13.28
CA LEU A 85 24.82 -16.33 -14.08
C LEU A 85 26.21 -16.38 -13.43
N VAL A 86 26.28 -16.45 -12.10
CA VAL A 86 27.54 -16.52 -11.34
C VAL A 86 27.98 -17.97 -11.10
N GLY A 87 27.05 -18.92 -11.07
CA GLY A 87 27.29 -20.33 -10.79
C GLY A 87 27.44 -21.24 -12.03
N GLY A 88 27.55 -20.68 -13.24
CA GLY A 88 27.85 -21.39 -14.49
C GLY A 88 29.08 -20.79 -15.15
#